data_AF-A0A0Q9QWD4-F1
#
_entry.id   AF-A0A0Q9QWD4-F1
#
_cell.length_a   1.000
_cell.length_b   1.000
_cell.length_c   1.000
_cell.angle_alpha   90.00
_cell.angle_beta   90.00
_cell.angle_gamma   90.00
#
_symmetry.space_group_name_H-M   'P 1'
#
loop_
_entity.id
_entity.type
_entity.pdbx_description
1 polymer ?
#
loop_
_entity_poly.entity_id
_entity_poly.type
_entity_poly.pdbx_seq_one_letter_code
_entity_poly.pdbx_strand_id
1 'polypeptide(L)' 'MYALLEEAVENVKKVMVYESESEVYVFLYDTQEDKTSVADLWFEMLDEAVDHCNQEFNVIQAQWLVINDPKEGEDHEIIH' A
#
# COMPACT_ATOMS: atom_id res chain seq x y z
N MET A 1 -0.66 3.32 -3.82
CA MET A 1 0.31 3.98 -2.90
C MET A 1 0.76 3.02 -1.81
N TYR A 2 1.92 3.23 -1.18
CA TYR A 2 2.35 2.44 -0.02
C TYR A 2 2.99 3.32 1.04
N ALA A 3 3.00 2.88 2.29
CA ALA A 3 3.73 3.52 3.37
C ALA A 3 4.61 2.51 4.10
N LEU A 4 5.81 2.95 4.46
CA LEU A 4 6.71 2.19 5.33
C LEU A 4 6.56 2.72 6.75
N LEU A 5 6.24 1.82 7.68
CA LEU A 5 6.13 2.17 9.09
C LEU A 5 7.53 2.16 9.72
N GLU A 6 7.87 3.23 10.43
CA GLU A 6 9.11 3.32 11.21
C GLU A 6 9.02 2.42 12.46
N GLU A 7 7.85 2.39 13.10
CA GLU A 7 7.54 1.49 14.22
C GLU A 7 6.53 0.44 13.78
N ALA A 8 6.86 -0.83 13.99
CA ALA A 8 5.97 -1.93 13.61
C ALA A 8 4.75 -1.96 14.52
N VAL A 9 3.55 -1.87 13.94
CA VAL A 9 2.28 -2.00 14.67
C VAL A 9 1.73 -3.39 14.40
N GLU A 10 1.54 -4.20 15.44
CA GLU A 10 1.07 -5.59 15.32
C GLU A 10 1.88 -6.47 14.33
N ASN A 11 3.19 -6.24 14.28
CA ASN A 11 4.15 -6.81 13.31
C ASN A 11 4.08 -6.23 11.90
N VAL A 12 3.10 -5.38 11.58
CA VAL A 12 3.03 -4.70 10.28
C VAL A 12 4.12 -3.63 10.18
N LYS A 13 4.91 -3.70 9.11
CA LYS A 13 6.02 -2.76 8.82
C LYS A 13 5.83 -1.98 7.53
N LYS A 14 4.92 -2.43 6.67
CA LYS A 14 4.58 -1.78 5.41
C LYS A 14 3.11 -1.99 5.14
N VAL A 15 2.47 -0.96 4.61
CA VAL A 15 1.10 -1.01 4.12
C VAL A 15 1.06 -0.55 2.66
N MET A 16 0.26 -1.19 1.83
CA MET A 16 0.06 -0.78 0.45
C MET A 16 -1.43 -0.63 0.20
N VAL A 17 -1.83 0.56 -0.23
CA VAL A 17 -3.20 0.86 -0.63
C VAL A 17 -3.25 0.87 -2.16
N TYR A 18 -4.08 0.00 -2.71
CA TYR A 18 -4.31 -0.15 -4.13
C TYR A 18 -5.77 0.21 -4.44
N GLU A 19 -5.95 1.30 -5.16
CA GLU A 19 -7.26 1.76 -5.62
C GLU A 19 -7.52 1.19 -7.03
N SER A 20 -8.57 0.38 -7.15
CA SER A 20 -9.15 -0.09 -8.41
C SER A 20 -10.32 0.83 -8.83
N GLU A 21 -10.92 0.58 -10.00
CA GLU A 21 -12.02 1.39 -10.56
C GLU A 21 -13.27 1.53 -9.65
N SER A 22 -13.44 0.66 -8.65
CA SER A 22 -14.62 0.69 -7.76
C SER A 22 -14.34 0.19 -6.33
N GLU A 23 -13.11 -0.23 -6.05
CA GLU A 23 -12.77 -0.92 -4.81
C GLU A 23 -11.36 -0.53 -4.39
N VAL A 24 -11.10 -0.50 -3.09
CA VAL A 24 -9.79 -0.17 -2.55
C VAL A 24 -9.30 -1.31 -1.66
N TYR A 25 -8.09 -1.77 -1.95
CA TYR A 25 -7.45 -2.85 -1.22
C TYR A 25 -6.29 -2.31 -0.39
N VAL A 26 -6.17 -2.77 0.86
CA VAL A 26 -5.05 -2.48 1.73
C VAL A 26 -4.31 -3.76 2.05
N PHE A 27 -3.09 -3.89 1.56
CA PHE A 27 -2.20 -5.00 1.84
C PHE A 27 -1.28 -4.66 3.01
N LEU A 28 -1.24 -5.52 4.01
CA LEU A 28 -0.38 -5.41 5.17
C LEU A 28 0.81 -6.34 5.00
N TYR A 29 2.01 -5.89 5.38
CA TYR A 29 3.25 -6.66 5.28
C TYR A 29 3.99 -6.62 6.61
N ASP A 30 4.48 -7.77 7.07
CA ASP A 30 5.34 -7.87 8.26
C ASP A 30 6.80 -7.50 8.00
N THR A 31 7.15 -7.35 6.72
CA THR A 31 8.47 -6.96 6.25
C THR A 31 8.39 -5.73 5.37
N GLN A 32 9.51 -5.00 5.28
CA GLN A 32 9.69 -3.94 4.29
C GLN A 32 10.20 -4.49 2.94
N GLU A 33 10.63 -5.75 2.91
CA GLU A 33 11.05 -6.44 1.69
C GLU A 33 9.86 -6.77 0.79
N ASP A 34 10.13 -7.01 -0.49
CA ASP A 34 9.13 -7.46 -1.46
C ASP A 34 8.80 -8.95 -1.22
N LYS A 35 7.95 -9.20 -0.22
CA LYS A 35 7.40 -10.51 0.12
C LYS A 35 5.89 -10.47 0.09
N THR A 36 5.27 -11.64 0.21
CA THR A 36 3.82 -11.81 0.28
C THR A 36 3.23 -10.97 1.40
N SER A 37 2.06 -10.39 1.17
CA SER A 37 1.28 -9.74 2.22
C SER A 37 0.90 -10.76 3.30
N VAL A 38 0.87 -10.29 4.55
CA VAL A 38 0.40 -11.10 5.69
C VAL A 38 -1.11 -11.04 5.86
N ALA A 39 -1.72 -9.96 5.38
CA ALA A 39 -3.16 -9.76 5.39
C ALA A 39 -3.54 -8.74 4.30
N ASP A 40 -4.79 -8.83 3.88
CA ASP A 40 -5.44 -7.89 2.96
C ASP A 40 -6.78 -7.46 3.54
N LEU A 41 -7.08 -6.18 3.36
CA LEU A 41 -8.34 -5.55 3.75
C LEU A 41 -8.96 -4.92 2.51
N TRP A 42 -10.29 -4.86 2.49
CA TRP A 42 -11.06 -4.32 1.38
C TRP A 42 -11.99 -3.21 1.87
N PHE A 43 -12.05 -2.13 1.11
CA PHE A 43 -12.82 -0.92 1.36
C PHE A 43 -13.47 -0.44 0.07
N GLU A 44 -14.56 0.32 0.20
CA GLU A 44 -15.23 0.93 -0.96
C GLU A 44 -14.57 2.27 -1.34
N MET A 45 -14.04 3.01 -0.36
CA MET A 45 -13.47 4.34 -0.58
C MET A 45 -11.99 4.42 -0.18
N LEU A 46 -11.20 5.15 -0.97
CA LEU A 46 -9.77 5.38 -0.70
C LEU A 46 -9.56 6.10 0.64
N ASP A 47 -10.40 7.11 0.91
CA ASP A 47 -10.33 7.86 2.16
C ASP A 47 -10.57 6.94 3.37
N GLU A 48 -11.49 5.98 3.29
CA GLU A 48 -11.72 5.01 4.37
C GLU A 48 -10.53 4.08 4.59
N ALA A 49 -9.93 3.59 3.50
CA ALA A 49 -8.74 2.76 3.55
C ALA A 49 -7.55 3.50 4.20
N VAL A 50 -7.35 4.77 3.82
CA VAL A 50 -6.28 5.61 4.36
C VAL A 50 -6.55 5.99 5.81
N ASP A 51 -7.77 6.37 6.17
CA ASP A 51 -8.14 6.67 7.55
C ASP A 51 -7.98 5.46 8.46
N HIS A 52 -8.36 4.27 7.99
CA HIS A 52 -8.11 3.02 8.71
C HIS A 52 -6.62 2.79 8.92
N CYS A 53 -5.78 3.04 7.90
CA CYS A 53 -4.33 2.94 8.04
C CYS A 53 -3.75 3.94 9.05
N ASN A 54 -4.27 5.17 9.06
CA ASN A 54 -3.82 6.20 9.97
C ASN A 54 -4.23 5.88 11.43
N GLN A 55 -5.43 5.32 11.64
CA GLN A 55 -5.95 4.99 12.97
C GLN A 55 -5.35 3.72 13.56
N GLU A 56 -5.34 2.62 12.80
CA GLU A 56 -4.90 1.31 13.33
C GLU A 56 -3.38 1.16 13.29
N PHE A 57 -2.74 1.69 12.24
CA PHE A 57 -1.32 1.47 11.98
C PHE A 57 -0.45 2.71 12.22
N ASN A 58 -1.03 3.80 12.74
CA ASN A 58 -0.36 5.09 12.99
C ASN A 58 0.44 5.60 11.78
N VAL A 59 -0.04 5.31 10.56
CA VAL A 59 0.61 5.78 9.34
C VAL A 59 0.46 7.29 9.26
N ILE A 60 1.57 8.00 9.11
CA ILE A 60 1.56 9.45 8.94
C ILE A 60 1.43 9.77 7.46
N GLN A 61 0.67 10.82 7.12
CA GLN A 61 0.44 11.18 5.72
C GLN A 61 1.73 11.38 4.91
N ALA A 62 2.81 11.83 5.55
CA ALA A 62 4.12 12.02 4.95
C ALA A 62 4.88 10.72 4.61
N GLN A 63 4.48 9.58 5.17
CA GLN A 63 5.07 8.27 4.89
C GLN A 63 4.49 7.63 3.63
N TRP A 64 3.37 8.17 3.12
CA TRP A 64 2.77 7.68 1.88
C TRP A 64 3.63 8.02 0.68
N LEU A 65 4.14 6.96 0.06
CA LEU A 65 4.80 6.96 -1.22
C LEU A 65 3.79 6.59 -2.29
N VAL A 66 3.47 7.56 -3.15
CA VAL A 66 2.65 7.33 -4.32
C VAL A 66 3.49 6.54 -5.33
N ILE A 67 3.10 5.29 -5.58
CA ILE A 67 3.56 4.59 -6.77
C ILE A 67 2.76 5.19 -7.90
N ASN A 68 3.40 6.01 -8.72
CA ASN A 68 2.81 6.34 -10.01
C ASN A 68 2.78 5.04 -10.80
N ASP A 69 1.62 4.67 -11.31
CA ASP A 69 1.54 3.65 -12.36
C ASP A 69 2.60 3.96 -13.41
N PRO A 70 3.37 2.97 -13.89
CA PRO A 70 4.15 3.18 -15.10
C PRO A 70 3.17 3.72 -16.13
N LYS A 71 3.44 4.92 -16.65
CA LYS A 71 2.61 5.52 -17.70
C LYS A 71 2.36 4.45 -18.75
N GLU A 72 1.10 4.30 -19.17
CA GLU A 72 0.73 3.48 -20.34
C GLU A 72 1.73 3.78 -21.48
N GLY A 73 2.70 2.87 -21.69
CA GLY A 73 3.82 3.08 -22.61
C GLY A 73 5.24 2.82 -22.07
N GLU A 74 5.47 2.63 -20.77
CA GLU A 74 6.79 2.28 -20.22
C GLU A 74 6.77 0.95 -19.45
N ASP A 75 6.64 -0.16 -20.18
CA ASP A 75 7.36 -1.43 -19.97
C ASP A 75 6.88 -2.51 -20.97
N HIS A 76 6.97 -2.18 -22.27
CA HIS A 76 7.12 -3.18 -23.31
C HIS A 76 8.44 -2.89 -24.00
N GLU A 77 9.55 -3.45 -23.53
CA GLU A 77 10.76 -3.77 -24.32
C GLU A 77 11.99 -3.95 -23.42
N ILE A 78 12.12 -5.06 -22.69
CA ILE A 78 13.43 -5.74 -22.58
C ILE A 78 13.24 -7.26 -22.43
N ILE A 79 13.21 -7.96 -23.56
CA ILE A 79 13.81 -9.30 -23.66
C ILE A 79 14.66 -9.26 -24.93
N HIS A 80 15.98 -9.30 -24.74
CA HIS A 80 16.99 -9.42 -25.79
C HIS A 80 17.27 -10.90 -26.08
#